data_AF-A0A8K1D6K8-F1
#
_entry.id   AF-A0A8K1D6K8-F1
#
_cell.length_a   1.000
_cell.length_b   1.000
_cell.length_c   1.000
_cell.angle_alpha   90.00
_cell.angle_beta   90.00
_cell.angle_gamma   90.00
#
_symmetry.space_group_name_H-M   'P 1'
#
loop_
_entity.id
_entity.type
_entity.pdbx_description
1 polymer ?
#
loop_
_entity_poly.entity_id
_entity_poly.type
_entity_poly.pdbx_seq_one_letter_code
_entity_poly.pdbx_strand_id
1 'polypeptide(L)' 'MREGAQFLLGTHDFSTFRSLNSESSQQSPVRTVLELQIRPAPGALAQHYLH' A
#
# COMPACT_ATOMS: atom_id res chain seq x y z
N MET A 1 4.82 -10.00 -5.34
CA MET A 1 4.54 -8.69 -4.69
C MET A 1 4.92 -7.54 -5.63
N ARG A 2 6.16 -7.47 -6.14
CA ARG A 2 6.58 -6.39 -7.04
C ARG A 2 5.83 -6.34 -8.36
N GLU A 3 5.68 -7.46 -9.09
CA GLU A 3 5.04 -7.40 -10.40
C GLU A 3 3.58 -6.96 -10.28
N GLY A 4 2.85 -7.53 -9.31
CA GLY A 4 1.44 -7.19 -9.05
C GLY A 4 1.20 -5.76 -8.59
N ALA A 5 2.18 -5.17 -7.89
CA ALA A 5 2.06 -3.80 -7.39
C ALA A 5 2.09 -2.76 -8.51
N GLN A 6 2.72 -3.07 -9.65
CA GLN A 6 2.78 -2.16 -10.80
C GLN A 6 1.39 -1.84 -11.37
N PHE A 7 0.41 -2.74 -11.23
CA PHE A 7 -0.97 -2.51 -11.68
C PHE A 7 -1.69 -1.40 -10.90
N LEU A 8 -1.15 -1.00 -9.75
CA LEU A 8 -1.71 0.08 -8.94
C LEU A 8 -1.26 1.47 -9.42
N LEU A 9 -0.29 1.56 -10.33
CA LEU A 9 0.16 2.85 -10.89
C LEU A 9 -0.92 3.44 -11.80
N GLY A 10 -1.03 4.77 -11.78
CA GLY A 10 -2.08 5.50 -12.49
C GLY A 10 -3.32 5.75 -11.64
N THR A 11 -4.44 6.07 -12.28
CA THR A 11 -5.68 6.46 -11.62
C THR A 11 -6.63 5.28 -11.51
N HIS A 12 -6.99 4.89 -10.28
CA HIS A 12 -7.85 3.75 -10.01
C HIS A 12 -8.85 4.04 -8.89
N ASP A 13 -9.92 3.25 -8.84
CA ASP A 13 -10.79 3.19 -7.67
C ASP A 13 -10.18 2.27 -6.60
N PHE A 14 -9.89 2.83 -5.42
CA PHE A 14 -9.33 2.12 -4.28
C PHE A 14 -10.37 1.79 -3.20
N SER A 15 -11.67 1.77 -3.54
CA SER A 15 -12.76 1.46 -2.61
C SER A 15 -12.57 0.12 -1.88
N THR A 16 -12.03 -0.91 -2.55
CA THR A 16 -11.71 -2.21 -1.94
C THR A 16 -10.62 -2.15 -0.86
N PHE A 17 -9.72 -1.17 -0.92
CA PHE A 17 -8.62 -1.00 0.04
C PHE A 17 -8.97 -0.04 1.18
N ARG A 18 -10.15 0.57 1.15
CA ARG A 18 -10.58 1.60 2.10
C ARG A 18 -11.01 0.97 3.43
N SER A 19 -10.49 1.51 4.53
CA SER A 19 -10.94 1.13 5.88
C SER A 19 -12.38 1.59 6.15
N LEU A 20 -13.15 0.77 6.88
CA LEU A 20 -14.53 1.08 7.30
C LEU A 20 -14.60 2.34 8.18
N ASN A 21 -13.58 2.58 9.01
CA ASN A 21 -13.53 3.73 9.93
C ASN A 21 -12.80 4.95 9.35
N SER A 22 -12.58 5.01 8.04
CA SER A 22 -11.94 6.20 7.47
C SER A 22 -12.88 7.41 7.54
N GLU A 23 -12.50 8.37 8.37
CA GLU A 23 -13.26 9.58 8.78
C GLU A 23 -13.77 10.43 7.61
N SER A 24 -13.21 10.27 6.40
CA SER A 24 -13.61 10.98 5.18
C SER A 24 -14.49 10.13 4.26
N SER A 25 -15.61 9.58 4.75
CA SER A 25 -16.61 8.85 3.93
C SER A 25 -17.19 9.65 2.75
N GLN A 26 -16.92 10.95 2.73
CA GLN A 26 -17.33 11.88 1.67
C GLN A 26 -16.27 12.10 0.58
N GLN A 27 -15.03 11.65 0.77
CA GLN A 27 -13.98 11.81 -0.24
C GLN A 27 -14.02 10.67 -1.27
N SER A 28 -13.85 11.03 -2.55
CA SER A 28 -13.77 10.06 -3.63
C SER A 28 -12.65 9.03 -3.36
N PRO A 29 -12.94 7.72 -3.51
CA PRO A 29 -11.92 6.66 -3.38
C PRO A 29 -11.00 6.59 -4.61
N VAL A 30 -11.30 7.34 -5.67
CA VAL A 30 -10.46 7.41 -6.87
C VAL A 30 -9.19 8.20 -6.56
N ARG A 31 -8.04 7.56 -6.71
CA ARG A 31 -6.72 8.16 -6.46
C ARG A 31 -5.77 7.85 -7.59
N THR A 32 -4.77 8.73 -7.77
CA THR A 32 -3.68 8.54 -8.72
C THR A 32 -2.40 8.20 -7.98
N VAL A 33 -1.81 7.05 -8.30
CA VAL A 33 -0.50 6.63 -7.77
C VAL A 33 0.56 6.92 -8.84
N LEU A 34 1.45 7.85 -8.54
CA LEU A 34 2.50 8.29 -9.47
C LEU A 34 3.77 7.42 -9.36
N GLU A 35 4.05 6.93 -8.16
CA GLU A 35 5.24 6.12 -7.89
C GLU A 35 4.91 5.05 -6.86
N LEU A 36 5.54 3.89 -7.00
CA LEU A 36 5.43 2.78 -6.08
C LEU A 36 6.76 2.03 -6.01
N GLN A 37 7.24 1.79 -4.79
CA GLN A 37 8.48 1.05 -4.55
C GLN A 37 8.27 0.00 -3.46
N ILE A 38 8.69 -1.25 -3.74
CA ILE A 38 8.69 -2.33 -2.75
C ILE A 38 10.13 -2.72 -2.44
N ARG A 39 10.55 -2.44 -1.20
CA ARG A 39 11.87 -2.78 -0.69
C ARG A 39 11.76 -3.98 0.24
N PRO A 40 12.66 -4.97 0.14
CA PRO A 40 12.73 -6.01 1.15
C PRO A 40 13.22 -5.36 2.45
N ALA A 41 12.53 -5.63 3.56
CA ALA A 41 12.98 -5.24 4.89
C ALA A 41 13.46 -6.49 5.63
N PRO A 42 14.43 -6.37 6.56
CA PRO A 42 14.75 -7.45 7.48
C PRO A 42 13.46 -7.92 8.17
N GLY A 43 13.23 -9.23 8.20
CA GLY A 43 12.07 -9.78 8.91
C GLY A 43 12.13 -9.40 10.39
N ALA A 44 10.97 -9.20 11.02
CA ALA A 44 10.88 -8.81 12.44
C ALA A 44 11.66 -9.75 13.39
N LEU A 45 11.95 -10.98 12.97
CA LEU A 45 12.73 -11.97 13.72
C LEU A 45 14.25 -11.90 13.47
N ALA A 46 14.70 -11.20 12.43
CA ALA A 46 16.13 -11.07 12.11
C ALA A 46 16.87 -10.14 13.08
N GLN A 47 16.15 -9.27 13.80
CA GLN A 47 16.73 -8.38 14.80
C GLN A 47 17.05 -9.08 16.13
N HIS A 48 16.54 -10.31 16.36
CA HIS A 48 16.79 -11.04 17.61
C HIS A 48 18.14 -11.77 17.65
N TYR A 49 18.81 -11.94 16.50
CA TYR A 49 20.10 -12.65 16.41
C TYR A 49 21.33 -11.77 16.67
N LEU A 50 21.13 -10.47 16.95
CA LEU A 50 22.22 -9.51 17.18
C LEU A 50 22.38 -9.05 18.64
N HIS A 51 21.81 -9.79 19.60
CA HIS A 51 21.99 -9.56 21.03
C HIS A 51 22.54 -10.78 21.76
#